data_AF-A0A1C7LX93-F1
#
_entry.id   AF-A0A1C7LX93-F1
#
_cell.length_a   1.000
_cell.length_b   1.000
_cell.length_c   1.000
_cell.angle_alpha   90.00
_cell.angle_beta   90.00
_cell.angle_gamma   90.00
#
_symmetry.space_group_name_H-M   'P 1'
#
loop_
_entity.id
_entity.type
_entity.pdbx_description
1 polymer ?
#
loop_
_entity_poly.entity_id
_entity_poly.type
_entity_poly.pdbx_seq_one_letter_code
_entity_poly.pdbx_strand_id
1 'polypeptide(L)'
;MALSRCQFNPAGIESVRSQLGQGGISDVYQRQLHAAAYAFLSCGFHKDGHHSLNAKQFHDLFKVARANLPTGKEGRDARTAFYNGLLDTIFDLVTAYDRVTGGATLVITFSGAQAPGAQPVPSHVKTQVYFNPGLLEEMPDMGPALARMNQIFAEEIALRIIPRWERAFKSAGYSYDFCTTAVLPIVAHPLVPAPVRPNCARYHFHGHPPEEFQAILEAEGGLEAEQPLGDVRNLNQLEMLRRRVRELEEVIHEADIDHTRSRIKELENVIEQKDLAVKQLEEEVRQLHSSAAMAAHSPRRIISLRLSRKAGPPSSIATAVPSITMAMSGKGSGAHTPPSSPSLSSISSVSSIPALMSSGYDPPCLNPSSRTSML
;
A
#
# COMPACT_ATOMS: atom_id res chain seq x y z
N MET A 1 2.51 26.69 -8.97
CA MET A 1 1.18 26.10 -8.71
C MET A 1 1.05 25.90 -7.20
N ALA A 2 -0.08 26.20 -6.55
CA ALA A 2 -0.24 25.92 -5.12
C ALA A 2 -0.23 24.39 -4.87
N LEU A 3 0.38 23.91 -3.77
CA LEU A 3 0.44 22.48 -3.42
C LEU A 3 -0.94 21.80 -3.42
N SER A 4 -1.98 22.51 -2.96
CA SER A 4 -3.36 22.02 -2.93
C SER A 4 -3.97 21.74 -4.31
N ARG A 5 -3.33 22.22 -5.39
CA ARG A 5 -3.76 21.98 -6.77
C ARG A 5 -2.90 20.94 -7.49
N CYS A 6 -1.83 20.46 -6.86
CA CYS A 6 -1.01 19.41 -7.44
C CYS A 6 -1.81 18.10 -7.50
N GLN A 7 -1.68 17.39 -8.61
CA GLN A 7 -2.31 16.09 -8.83
C GLN A 7 -1.24 15.00 -8.96
N PHE A 8 -1.61 13.73 -8.75
CA PHE A 8 -0.69 12.61 -8.90
C PHE A 8 -0.41 12.29 -10.38
N ASN A 9 0.35 13.17 -11.03
CA ASN A 9 0.77 13.11 -12.42
C ASN A 9 2.14 13.80 -12.59
N PRO A 10 2.78 13.72 -13.77
CA PRO A 10 4.13 14.26 -13.96
C PRO A 10 4.26 15.75 -13.62
N ALA A 11 3.29 16.57 -14.03
CA ALA A 11 3.30 18.02 -13.76
C ALA A 11 3.14 18.35 -12.27
N GLY A 12 2.31 17.58 -11.55
CA GLY A 12 2.13 17.72 -10.11
C GLY A 12 3.36 17.31 -9.32
N ILE A 13 4.01 16.20 -9.70
CA ILE A 13 5.29 15.76 -9.12
C ILE A 13 6.33 16.86 -9.27
N GLU A 14 6.47 17.41 -10.47
CA GLU A 14 7.41 18.48 -10.76
C GLU A 14 7.09 19.76 -9.95
N SER A 15 5.81 20.10 -9.82
CA SER A 15 5.36 21.25 -9.03
C SER A 15 5.63 21.10 -7.54
N VAL A 16 5.48 19.89 -6.98
CA VAL A 16 5.83 19.61 -5.58
C VAL A 16 7.35 19.64 -5.40
N ARG A 17 8.10 18.98 -6.30
CA ARG A 17 9.58 18.98 -6.28
C ARG A 17 10.15 20.40 -6.31
N SER A 18 9.66 21.25 -7.22
CA SER A 18 10.09 22.64 -7.34
C SER A 18 9.80 23.46 -6.07
N GLN A 19 8.70 23.19 -5.37
CA GLN A 19 8.37 23.88 -4.12
C GLN A 19 9.21 23.38 -2.95
N LEU A 20 9.42 22.06 -2.85
CA LEU A 20 10.29 21.46 -1.84
C LEU A 20 11.77 21.86 -2.05
N GLY A 21 12.18 22.13 -3.29
CA GLY A 21 13.56 22.46 -3.65
C GLY A 21 13.94 23.95 -3.56
N GLN A 22 13.07 24.82 -3.04
CA GLN A 22 13.36 26.25 -2.89
C GLN A 22 14.57 26.49 -1.95
N GLY A 23 15.32 27.57 -2.19
CA GLY A 23 16.48 27.92 -1.36
C GLY A 23 17.79 27.22 -1.74
N GLY A 24 17.93 26.74 -2.99
CA GLY A 24 19.19 26.22 -3.53
C GLY A 24 19.50 24.77 -3.20
N ILE A 25 18.62 24.07 -2.46
CA ILE A 25 18.80 22.64 -2.13
C ILE A 25 18.48 21.70 -3.29
N SER A 26 17.82 22.20 -4.33
CA SER A 26 17.32 21.37 -5.44
C SER A 26 18.45 20.56 -6.07
N ASP A 27 19.57 21.20 -6.44
CA ASP A 27 20.65 20.56 -7.21
C ASP A 27 21.33 19.41 -6.47
N VAL A 28 21.42 19.50 -5.13
CA VAL A 28 22.07 18.49 -4.30
C VAL A 28 21.14 17.30 -4.03
N TYR A 29 19.84 17.55 -3.83
CA TYR A 29 18.89 16.55 -3.35
C TYR A 29 17.84 16.15 -4.39
N GLN A 30 18.16 16.24 -5.68
CA GLN A 30 17.18 16.03 -6.75
C GLN A 30 16.41 14.71 -6.63
N ARG A 31 17.12 13.61 -6.32
CA ARG A 31 16.49 12.28 -6.18
C ARG A 31 15.58 12.20 -4.97
N GLN A 32 16.03 12.71 -3.82
CA GLN A 32 15.27 12.72 -2.57
C GLN A 32 14.03 13.59 -2.69
N LEU A 33 14.14 14.77 -3.30
CA LEU A 33 13.01 15.67 -3.54
C LEU A 33 11.99 15.05 -4.50
N HIS A 34 12.44 14.31 -5.51
CA HIS A 34 11.57 13.59 -6.43
C HIS A 34 10.82 12.43 -5.74
N ALA A 35 11.51 11.62 -4.95
CA ALA A 35 10.87 10.56 -4.14
C ALA A 35 9.89 11.15 -3.11
N ALA A 36 10.26 12.25 -2.45
CA ALA A 36 9.40 12.97 -1.52
C ALA A 36 8.14 13.51 -2.21
N ALA A 37 8.24 13.98 -3.46
CA ALA A 37 7.08 14.43 -4.22
C ALA A 37 6.09 13.28 -4.52
N TYR A 38 6.58 12.08 -4.88
CA TYR A 38 5.71 10.90 -5.01
C TYR A 38 5.03 10.56 -3.69
N ALA A 39 5.82 10.41 -2.62
CA ALA A 39 5.31 10.03 -1.31
C ALA A 39 4.28 11.04 -0.78
N PHE A 40 4.53 12.34 -0.98
CA PHE A 40 3.62 13.42 -0.61
C PHE A 40 2.26 13.28 -1.32
N LEU A 41 2.27 13.10 -2.65
CA LEU A 41 1.04 13.05 -3.44
C LEU A 41 0.31 11.70 -3.35
N SER A 42 0.99 10.61 -2.96
CA SER A 42 0.36 9.29 -2.75
C SER A 42 -0.06 9.03 -1.31
N CYS A 43 0.22 9.95 -0.39
CA CYS A 43 -0.08 9.77 1.02
C CYS A 43 -1.58 9.51 1.23
N GLY A 44 -1.90 8.45 1.97
CA GLY A 44 -3.28 8.05 2.27
C GLY A 44 -3.98 7.19 1.22
N PHE A 45 -3.40 6.98 0.03
CA PHE A 45 -4.07 6.20 -1.04
C PHE A 45 -4.46 4.79 -0.62
N HIS A 46 -3.73 4.12 0.27
CA HIS A 46 -4.09 2.77 0.77
C HIS A 46 -5.26 2.74 1.77
N LYS A 47 -5.78 3.91 2.18
CA LYS A 47 -6.82 4.09 3.21
C LYS A 47 -7.97 4.98 2.74
N ASP A 48 -8.00 5.36 1.47
CA ASP A 48 -8.96 6.32 0.94
C ASP A 48 -10.34 5.71 0.65
N GLY A 49 -10.46 4.38 0.70
CA GLY A 49 -11.72 3.67 0.44
C GLY A 49 -12.08 3.57 -1.05
N HIS A 50 -11.23 4.06 -1.96
CA HIS A 50 -11.48 4.11 -3.40
C HIS A 50 -10.85 2.93 -4.17
N HIS A 51 -10.76 1.76 -3.52
CA HIS A 51 -10.12 0.57 -4.08
C HIS A 51 -11.04 -0.26 -5.00
N SER A 52 -12.35 -0.14 -4.83
CA SER A 52 -13.33 -0.92 -5.59
C SER A 52 -13.50 -0.35 -6.99
N LEU A 53 -13.29 -1.18 -8.02
CA LEU A 53 -13.39 -0.77 -9.43
C LEU A 53 -14.25 -1.74 -10.21
N ASN A 54 -15.02 -1.21 -11.16
CA ASN A 54 -15.65 -2.03 -12.18
C ASN A 54 -14.57 -2.72 -13.05
N ALA A 55 -14.83 -3.96 -13.45
CA ALA A 55 -13.90 -4.75 -14.27
C ALA A 55 -13.57 -4.11 -15.64
N LYS A 56 -14.39 -3.19 -16.13
CA LYS A 56 -14.20 -2.46 -17.39
C LYS A 56 -13.70 -1.02 -17.20
N GLN A 57 -13.28 -0.64 -15.99
CA GLN A 57 -12.86 0.72 -15.69
C GLN A 57 -11.49 0.73 -15.01
N PHE A 58 -10.72 1.78 -15.30
CA PHE A 58 -9.56 2.14 -14.50
C PHE A 58 -9.97 3.04 -13.34
N HIS A 59 -9.14 3.05 -12.29
CA HIS A 59 -9.19 4.08 -11.26
C HIS A 59 -9.03 5.47 -11.89
N ASP A 60 -9.65 6.51 -11.32
CA ASP A 60 -9.55 7.86 -11.89
C ASP A 60 -8.12 8.41 -11.92
N LEU A 61 -7.26 7.95 -10.99
CA LEU A 61 -5.83 8.24 -11.02
C LEU A 61 -5.14 7.81 -12.32
N PHE A 62 -5.64 6.79 -13.02
CA PHE A 62 -5.12 6.40 -14.32
C PHE A 62 -5.31 7.52 -15.36
N LYS A 63 -6.45 8.23 -15.33
CA LYS A 63 -6.71 9.37 -16.21
C LYS A 63 -5.88 10.58 -15.77
N VAL A 64 -5.82 10.85 -14.46
CA VAL A 64 -5.04 11.95 -13.89
C VAL A 64 -3.56 11.84 -14.24
N ALA A 65 -2.96 10.66 -14.08
CA ALA A 65 -1.55 10.39 -14.40
C ALA A 65 -1.22 10.61 -15.89
N ARG A 66 -2.24 10.62 -16.76
CA ARG A 66 -2.11 10.82 -18.21
C ARG A 66 -2.57 12.18 -18.69
N ALA A 67 -3.19 12.98 -17.83
CA ALA A 67 -3.72 14.28 -18.17
C ALA A 67 -2.59 15.23 -18.60
N ASN A 68 -2.85 16.01 -19.66
CA ASN A 68 -1.94 17.02 -20.19
C ASN A 68 -0.56 16.49 -20.64
N LEU A 69 -0.44 15.19 -20.90
CA LEU A 69 0.76 14.63 -21.51
C LEU A 69 0.69 14.71 -23.03
N PRO A 70 1.83 14.88 -23.73
CA PRO A 70 1.89 14.76 -25.18
C PRO A 70 1.33 13.41 -25.66
N THR A 71 0.91 13.35 -26.92
CA THR A 71 0.57 12.08 -27.59
C THR A 71 1.81 11.43 -28.20
N GLY A 72 1.67 10.19 -28.70
CA GLY A 72 2.76 9.52 -29.41
C GLY A 72 3.94 9.10 -28.53
N LYS A 73 5.16 9.18 -29.09
CA LYS A 73 6.40 8.71 -28.44
C LYS A 73 6.71 9.51 -27.17
N GLU A 74 6.71 10.83 -27.23
CA GLU A 74 7.00 11.71 -26.08
C GLU A 74 6.05 11.43 -24.91
N GLY A 75 4.76 11.27 -25.20
CA GLY A 75 3.77 10.87 -24.21
C GLY A 75 4.06 9.52 -23.56
N ARG A 76 4.48 8.53 -24.37
CA ARG A 76 4.88 7.21 -23.85
C ARG A 76 6.10 7.34 -22.95
N ASP A 77 7.12 8.08 -23.38
CA ASP A 77 8.37 8.26 -22.64
C ASP A 77 8.10 8.97 -21.30
N ALA A 78 7.28 10.03 -21.28
CA ALA A 78 6.88 10.74 -20.07
C ALA A 78 6.11 9.83 -19.09
N ARG A 79 5.19 9.00 -19.59
CA ARG A 79 4.47 8.02 -18.76
C ARG A 79 5.41 6.95 -18.20
N THR A 80 6.31 6.43 -19.03
CA THR A 80 7.31 5.43 -18.61
C THR A 80 8.22 6.00 -17.53
N ALA A 81 8.70 7.23 -17.68
CA ALA A 81 9.51 7.92 -16.67
C ALA A 81 8.74 8.11 -15.36
N PHE A 82 7.48 8.52 -15.43
CA PHE A 82 6.61 8.65 -14.26
C PHE A 82 6.40 7.33 -13.51
N TYR A 83 6.02 6.26 -14.22
CA TYR A 83 5.82 4.95 -13.59
C TYR A 83 7.13 4.37 -13.02
N ASN A 84 8.26 4.53 -13.72
CA ASN A 84 9.54 4.09 -13.19
C ASN A 84 9.96 4.89 -11.95
N GLY A 85 9.72 6.21 -11.92
CA GLY A 85 10.01 7.03 -10.74
C GLY A 85 9.16 6.64 -9.52
N LEU A 86 7.88 6.33 -9.74
CA LEU A 86 7.02 5.79 -8.70
C LEU A 86 7.52 4.43 -8.19
N LEU A 87 7.86 3.51 -9.10
CA LEU A 87 8.31 2.17 -8.73
C LEU A 87 9.65 2.21 -7.99
N ASP A 88 10.59 3.03 -8.45
CA ASP A 88 11.87 3.24 -7.76
C ASP A 88 11.63 3.80 -6.34
N THR A 89 10.68 4.73 -6.17
CA THR A 89 10.29 5.24 -4.85
C THR A 89 9.72 4.14 -3.96
N ILE A 90 8.88 3.25 -4.49
CA ILE A 90 8.34 2.10 -3.74
C ILE A 90 9.49 1.19 -3.29
N PHE A 91 10.42 0.86 -4.17
CA PHE A 91 11.54 -0.03 -3.84
C PHE A 91 12.54 0.60 -2.86
N ASP A 92 12.77 1.91 -2.94
CA ASP A 92 13.57 2.63 -1.96
C ASP A 92 12.92 2.58 -0.57
N LEU A 93 11.60 2.79 -0.48
CA LEU A 93 10.86 2.73 0.79
C LEU A 93 10.86 1.32 1.39
N VAL A 94 10.67 0.28 0.57
CA VAL A 94 10.73 -1.11 1.02
C VAL A 94 12.15 -1.48 1.47
N THR A 95 13.17 -1.02 0.74
CA THR A 95 14.57 -1.22 1.17
C THR A 95 14.86 -0.55 2.50
N ALA A 96 14.37 0.68 2.69
CA ALA A 96 14.51 1.37 3.97
C ALA A 96 13.79 0.60 5.09
N TYR A 97 12.60 0.06 4.81
CA TYR A 97 11.86 -0.75 5.76
C TYR A 97 12.62 -2.02 6.18
N ASP A 98 13.14 -2.78 5.21
CA ASP A 98 13.93 -3.99 5.48
C ASP A 98 15.20 -3.66 6.29
N ARG A 99 15.89 -2.55 5.96
CA ARG A 99 17.08 -2.10 6.73
C ARG A 99 16.76 -1.70 8.16
N VAL A 100 15.62 -1.06 8.39
CA VAL A 100 15.20 -0.62 9.73
C VAL A 100 14.73 -1.80 10.58
N THR A 101 14.08 -2.79 9.96
CA THR A 101 13.48 -3.93 10.68
C THR A 101 14.39 -5.14 10.76
N GLY A 102 15.42 -5.23 9.90
CA GLY A 102 16.18 -6.46 9.69
C GLY A 102 15.37 -7.55 8.98
N GLY A 103 14.22 -7.20 8.39
CA GLY A 103 13.30 -8.13 7.75
C GLY A 103 13.65 -8.43 6.28
N ALA A 104 12.75 -9.16 5.64
CA ALA A 104 12.80 -9.48 4.22
C ALA A 104 11.45 -9.20 3.56
N THR A 105 11.43 -8.37 2.53
CA THR A 105 10.22 -8.08 1.75
C THR A 105 10.36 -8.52 0.30
N LEU A 106 9.29 -9.12 -0.25
CA LEU A 106 9.12 -9.41 -1.67
C LEU A 106 8.01 -8.53 -2.23
N VAL A 107 8.31 -7.78 -3.31
CA VAL A 107 7.30 -7.03 -4.06
C VAL A 107 7.30 -7.49 -5.50
N ILE A 108 6.16 -8.00 -5.99
CA ILE A 108 5.97 -8.36 -7.40
C ILE A 108 4.95 -7.39 -7.99
N THR A 109 5.34 -6.70 -9.05
CA THR A 109 4.48 -5.73 -9.73
C THR A 109 4.27 -6.08 -11.20
N PHE A 110 3.04 -5.86 -11.67
CA PHE A 110 2.66 -6.02 -13.07
C PHE A 110 1.66 -4.92 -13.45
N SER A 111 1.91 -4.22 -14.56
CA SER A 111 1.11 -3.06 -14.95
C SER A 111 -0.22 -3.41 -15.65
N GLY A 112 -0.39 -4.67 -16.07
CA GLY A 112 -1.48 -5.09 -16.94
C GLY A 112 -1.28 -4.77 -18.42
N ALA A 113 -0.41 -3.80 -18.74
CA ALA A 113 -0.10 -3.45 -20.12
C ALA A 113 0.90 -4.43 -20.73
N GLN A 114 0.65 -4.80 -21.98
CA GLN A 114 1.47 -5.70 -22.78
C GLN A 114 2.01 -4.98 -24.03
N ALA A 115 3.06 -5.52 -24.63
CA ALA A 115 3.56 -5.03 -25.92
C ALA A 115 2.54 -5.30 -27.04
N PRO A 116 2.51 -4.53 -28.15
CA PRO A 116 1.63 -4.83 -29.27
C PRO A 116 1.91 -6.24 -29.80
N GLY A 117 0.85 -7.02 -30.05
CA GLY A 117 0.94 -8.39 -30.54
C GLY A 117 1.25 -9.46 -29.49
N ALA A 118 1.58 -9.07 -28.25
CA ALA A 118 1.85 -10.03 -27.19
C ALA A 118 0.58 -10.82 -26.81
N GLN A 119 0.70 -12.14 -26.86
CA GLN A 119 -0.35 -13.07 -26.41
C GLN A 119 -0.44 -13.13 -24.88
N PRO A 120 -1.63 -13.39 -24.30
CA PRO A 120 -1.82 -13.57 -22.85
C PRO A 120 -1.34 -14.97 -22.42
N VAL A 121 -0.03 -15.21 -22.53
CA VAL A 121 0.66 -16.43 -22.12
C VAL A 121 1.80 -16.08 -21.16
N PRO A 122 2.22 -16.99 -20.25
CA PRO A 122 3.23 -16.68 -19.25
C PRO A 122 4.54 -16.11 -19.83
N SER A 123 5.01 -16.65 -20.96
CA SER A 123 6.24 -16.22 -21.64
C SER A 123 6.26 -14.75 -22.07
N HIS A 124 5.09 -14.12 -22.22
CA HIS A 124 4.99 -12.70 -22.54
C HIS A 124 4.73 -11.83 -21.31
N VAL A 125 4.51 -12.42 -20.13
CA VAL A 125 4.37 -11.67 -18.89
C VAL A 125 5.75 -11.24 -18.41
N LYS A 126 5.96 -9.93 -18.35
CA LYS A 126 7.11 -9.32 -17.69
C LYS A 126 6.69 -8.68 -16.38
N THR A 127 7.24 -9.15 -15.27
CA THR A 127 7.01 -8.59 -13.94
C THR A 127 8.24 -7.80 -13.49
N GLN A 128 8.01 -6.87 -12.56
CA GLN A 128 9.11 -6.14 -11.91
C GLN A 128 9.10 -6.51 -10.44
N VAL A 129 10.22 -7.10 -10.01
CA VAL A 129 10.34 -7.74 -8.70
C VAL A 129 11.37 -7.00 -7.87
N TYR A 130 11.05 -6.77 -6.60
CA TYR A 130 11.99 -6.36 -5.58
C TYR A 130 12.34 -7.53 -4.69
N PHE A 131 13.64 -7.73 -4.44
CA PHE A 131 14.14 -8.60 -3.37
C PHE A 131 15.54 -8.17 -2.93
N ASN A 132 15.88 -8.33 -1.66
CA ASN A 132 17.20 -7.91 -1.15
C ASN A 132 18.32 -8.81 -1.74
N PRO A 133 19.27 -8.26 -2.52
CA PRO A 133 20.35 -9.06 -3.11
C PRO A 133 21.26 -9.71 -2.06
N GLY A 134 21.47 -9.06 -0.91
CA GLY A 134 22.31 -9.63 0.16
C GLY A 134 21.73 -10.93 0.73
N LEU A 135 20.40 -11.06 0.79
CA LEU A 135 19.75 -12.31 1.21
C LEU A 135 19.87 -13.41 0.15
N LEU A 136 19.88 -13.07 -1.14
CA LEU A 136 20.13 -14.04 -2.21
C LEU A 136 21.58 -14.51 -2.23
N GLU A 137 22.53 -13.63 -1.90
CA GLU A 137 23.93 -14.00 -1.75
C GLU A 137 24.16 -14.89 -0.54
N GLU A 138 23.50 -14.58 0.59
CA GLU A 138 23.57 -15.39 1.81
C GLU A 138 22.86 -16.74 1.67
N MET A 139 21.72 -16.78 0.99
CA MET A 139 20.89 -17.97 0.81
C MET A 139 20.52 -18.17 -0.67
N PRO A 140 21.45 -18.69 -1.50
CA PRO A 140 21.21 -18.91 -2.93
C PRO A 140 20.00 -19.82 -3.23
N ASP A 141 19.69 -20.76 -2.32
CA ASP A 141 18.54 -21.67 -2.40
C ASP A 141 17.18 -20.96 -2.40
N MET A 142 17.13 -19.67 -2.00
CA MET A 142 15.93 -18.85 -2.12
C MET A 142 15.59 -18.51 -3.58
N GLY A 143 16.57 -18.52 -4.48
CA GLY A 143 16.40 -18.18 -5.89
C GLY A 143 15.26 -18.96 -6.57
N PRO A 144 15.31 -20.32 -6.56
CA PRO A 144 14.22 -21.15 -7.05
C PRO A 144 12.86 -20.87 -6.40
N ALA A 145 12.82 -20.53 -5.11
CA ALA A 145 11.57 -20.19 -4.42
C ALA A 145 11.00 -18.85 -4.91
N LEU A 146 11.84 -17.83 -5.12
CA LEU A 146 11.43 -16.55 -5.70
C LEU A 146 10.89 -16.73 -7.11
N ALA A 147 11.56 -17.54 -7.93
CA ALA A 147 11.12 -17.84 -9.29
C ALA A 147 9.75 -18.54 -9.29
N ARG A 148 9.53 -19.52 -8.39
CA ARG A 148 8.22 -20.18 -8.22
C ARG A 148 7.12 -19.19 -7.83
N MET A 149 7.39 -18.31 -6.87
CA MET A 149 6.43 -17.28 -6.46
C MET A 149 6.10 -16.33 -7.62
N ASN A 150 7.10 -15.91 -8.40
CA ASN A 150 6.87 -15.09 -9.58
C ASN A 150 6.09 -15.83 -10.67
N GLN A 151 6.38 -17.11 -10.90
CA GLN A 151 5.67 -17.93 -11.88
C GLN A 151 4.19 -18.07 -11.52
N ILE A 152 3.89 -18.39 -10.25
CA ILE A 152 2.50 -18.45 -9.74
C ILE A 152 1.81 -17.09 -9.93
N PHE A 153 2.49 -15.99 -9.61
CA PHE A 153 1.94 -14.65 -9.83
C PHE A 153 1.65 -14.37 -11.31
N ALA A 154 2.56 -14.77 -12.22
CA ALA A 154 2.39 -14.58 -13.64
C ALA A 154 1.15 -15.33 -14.16
N GLU A 155 1.06 -16.63 -13.86
CA GLU A 155 -0.02 -17.51 -14.31
C GLU A 155 -1.38 -17.15 -13.71
N GLU A 156 -1.43 -17.01 -12.38
CA GLU A 156 -2.72 -16.91 -11.67
C GLU A 156 -3.24 -15.48 -11.57
N ILE A 157 -2.36 -14.49 -11.58
CA ILE A 157 -2.74 -13.08 -11.38
C ILE A 157 -2.53 -12.28 -12.66
N ALA A 158 -1.31 -12.24 -13.20
CA ALA A 158 -0.98 -11.36 -14.31
C ALA A 158 -1.79 -11.69 -15.57
N LEU A 159 -1.91 -12.97 -15.94
CA LEU A 159 -2.71 -13.40 -17.09
C LEU A 159 -4.18 -13.01 -16.99
N ARG A 160 -4.76 -13.00 -15.78
CA ARG A 160 -6.15 -12.57 -15.56
C ARG A 160 -6.30 -11.04 -15.64
N ILE A 161 -5.25 -10.30 -15.28
CA ILE A 161 -5.23 -8.84 -15.35
C ILE A 161 -5.16 -8.33 -16.79
N ILE A 162 -4.43 -8.99 -17.70
CA ILE A 162 -4.26 -8.56 -19.09
C ILE A 162 -5.62 -8.29 -19.79
N PRO A 163 -6.54 -9.26 -19.93
CA PRO A 163 -7.80 -9.03 -20.64
C PRO A 163 -8.72 -8.04 -19.90
N ARG A 164 -8.59 -7.92 -18.56
CA ARG A 164 -9.27 -6.87 -17.80
C ARG A 164 -8.73 -5.49 -18.20
N TRP A 165 -7.41 -5.34 -18.23
CA TRP A 165 -6.73 -4.10 -18.60
C TRP A 165 -7.11 -3.67 -20.02
N GLU A 166 -7.11 -4.59 -20.99
CA GLU A 166 -7.50 -4.33 -22.37
C GLU A 166 -8.94 -3.81 -22.49
N ARG A 167 -9.89 -4.47 -21.81
CA ARG A 167 -11.29 -4.02 -21.77
C ARG A 167 -11.42 -2.62 -21.17
N ALA A 168 -10.72 -2.36 -20.07
CA ALA A 168 -10.72 -1.04 -19.43
C ALA A 168 -10.09 0.04 -20.31
N PHE A 169 -9.03 -0.30 -21.04
CA PHE A 169 -8.34 0.58 -21.99
C PHE A 169 -9.25 0.96 -23.15
N LYS A 170 -9.90 -0.03 -23.77
CA LYS A 170 -10.88 0.19 -24.83
C LYS A 170 -12.08 1.00 -24.33
N SER A 171 -12.60 0.68 -23.14
CA SER A 171 -13.73 1.42 -22.54
C SER A 171 -13.41 2.87 -22.21
N ALA A 172 -12.14 3.20 -21.99
CA ALA A 172 -11.68 4.57 -21.77
C ALA A 172 -11.46 5.34 -23.09
N GLY A 173 -11.84 4.77 -24.24
CA GLY A 173 -11.75 5.42 -25.56
C GLY A 173 -10.36 5.34 -26.20
N TYR A 174 -9.43 4.60 -25.62
CA TYR A 174 -8.13 4.37 -26.23
C TYR A 174 -8.21 3.20 -27.20
N SER A 175 -7.59 3.37 -28.37
CA SER A 175 -7.38 2.29 -29.33
C SER A 175 -5.95 1.77 -29.22
N TYR A 176 -5.80 0.46 -29.35
CA TYR A 176 -4.52 -0.20 -29.44
C TYR A 176 -4.69 -1.36 -30.42
N ASP A 177 -3.81 -1.44 -31.42
CA ASP A 177 -3.83 -2.56 -32.35
C ASP A 177 -3.19 -3.77 -31.67
N PHE A 178 -4.02 -4.58 -31.03
CA PHE A 178 -3.61 -5.86 -30.45
C PHE A 178 -3.41 -6.94 -31.51
N CYS A 179 -3.84 -6.70 -32.75
CA CYS A 179 -3.91 -7.72 -33.80
C CYS A 179 -2.63 -7.81 -34.64
N THR A 180 -1.70 -6.87 -34.54
CA THR A 180 -0.39 -6.99 -35.22
C THR A 180 0.46 -8.03 -34.50
N THR A 181 0.30 -9.30 -34.89
CA THR A 181 1.06 -10.45 -34.44
C THR A 181 2.49 -10.41 -34.97
N ALA A 182 3.29 -9.44 -34.50
CA ALA A 182 4.71 -9.70 -34.43
C ALA A 182 4.87 -10.79 -33.35
N VAL A 183 5.11 -12.04 -33.77
CA VAL A 183 5.48 -13.10 -32.85
C VAL A 183 6.73 -12.63 -32.13
N LEU A 184 6.60 -12.27 -30.85
CA LEU A 184 7.75 -11.92 -30.05
C LEU A 184 8.64 -13.17 -29.97
N PRO A 185 9.95 -13.04 -30.21
CA PRO A 185 10.84 -14.18 -30.07
C PRO A 185 10.75 -14.70 -28.64
N ILE A 186 10.56 -16.02 -28.50
CA ILE A 186 10.69 -16.67 -27.20
C ILE A 186 12.17 -16.64 -26.86
N VAL A 187 12.54 -15.78 -25.92
CA VAL A 187 13.90 -15.69 -25.42
C VAL A 187 13.97 -16.54 -24.16
N ALA A 188 14.91 -17.49 -24.11
CA ALA A 188 15.19 -18.22 -22.89
C ALA A 188 15.68 -17.24 -21.82
N HIS A 189 15.00 -17.21 -20.69
CA HIS A 189 15.34 -16.39 -19.54
C HIS A 189 15.91 -17.26 -18.41
N PRO A 190 16.90 -16.78 -17.65
CA PRO A 190 17.37 -17.50 -16.46
C PRO A 190 16.27 -17.59 -15.41
N LEU A 191 16.28 -18.63 -14.56
CA LEU A 191 15.27 -18.81 -13.51
C LEU A 191 15.21 -17.60 -12.56
N VAL A 192 16.40 -17.11 -12.18
CA VAL A 192 16.58 -15.87 -11.43
C VAL A 192 17.42 -14.92 -12.28
N PRO A 193 16.84 -13.82 -12.78
CA PRO A 193 17.58 -12.85 -13.57
C PRO A 193 18.58 -12.09 -12.70
N ALA A 194 19.64 -11.58 -13.34
CA ALA A 194 20.51 -10.60 -12.69
C ALA A 194 19.72 -9.32 -12.35
N PRO A 195 20.15 -8.56 -11.31
CA PRO A 195 19.60 -7.24 -11.05
C PRO A 195 19.63 -6.33 -12.29
N VAL A 196 18.60 -5.50 -12.46
CA VAL A 196 18.47 -4.57 -13.60
C VAL A 196 19.65 -3.61 -13.70
N ARG A 197 20.28 -3.30 -12.57
CA ARG A 197 21.53 -2.54 -12.45
C ARG A 197 22.40 -3.20 -11.36
N PRO A 198 23.74 -3.09 -11.46
CA PRO A 198 24.63 -3.49 -10.36
C PRO A 198 24.22 -2.79 -9.05
N ASN A 199 24.29 -3.53 -7.94
CA ASN A 199 23.96 -3.02 -6.59
C ASN A 199 22.52 -2.48 -6.45
N CYS A 200 21.58 -2.99 -7.25
CA CYS A 200 20.15 -2.69 -7.07
C CYS A 200 19.37 -3.94 -6.67
N ALA A 201 18.25 -3.75 -5.99
CA ALA A 201 17.36 -4.81 -5.54
C ALA A 201 16.17 -5.05 -6.51
N ARG A 202 16.26 -4.52 -7.74
CA ARG A 202 15.21 -4.60 -8.76
C ARG A 202 15.57 -5.63 -9.81
N TYR A 203 14.63 -6.51 -10.12
CA TYR A 203 14.74 -7.60 -11.06
C TYR A 203 13.63 -7.53 -12.10
N HIS A 204 13.89 -8.02 -13.31
CA HIS A 204 12.88 -8.20 -14.34
C HIS A 204 12.70 -9.69 -14.58
N PHE A 205 11.67 -10.27 -13.98
CA PHE A 205 11.32 -11.65 -14.25
C PHE A 205 10.39 -11.74 -15.46
N HIS A 206 10.53 -12.85 -16.16
CA HIS A 206 9.62 -13.27 -17.21
C HIS A 206 8.91 -14.54 -16.75
N GLY A 207 7.65 -14.70 -17.12
CA GLY A 207 6.99 -15.99 -16.94
C GLY A 207 7.55 -17.02 -17.91
N HIS A 208 7.39 -18.29 -17.60
CA HIS A 208 7.80 -19.41 -18.43
C HIS A 208 6.58 -20.31 -18.75
N PRO A 209 6.56 -21.03 -19.87
CA PRO A 209 5.63 -22.15 -20.02
C PRO A 209 5.81 -23.15 -18.86
N PRO A 210 4.75 -23.75 -18.30
CA PRO A 210 4.86 -24.64 -17.13
C PRO A 210 5.87 -25.78 -17.29
N GLU A 211 5.89 -26.41 -18.47
CA GLU A 211 6.82 -27.52 -18.77
C GLU A 211 8.27 -27.04 -18.84
N GLU A 212 8.52 -25.88 -19.45
CA GLU A 212 9.85 -25.28 -19.54
C GLU A 212 10.33 -24.79 -18.18
N PHE A 213 9.43 -24.19 -17.39
CA PHE A 213 9.73 -23.73 -16.04
C PHE A 213 10.21 -24.88 -15.14
N GLN A 214 9.50 -26.01 -15.17
CA GLN A 214 9.87 -27.20 -14.41
C GLN A 214 11.22 -27.76 -14.88
N ALA A 215 11.46 -27.81 -16.18
CA ALA A 215 12.75 -28.24 -16.73
C ALA A 215 13.91 -27.33 -16.32
N ILE A 216 13.72 -26.00 -16.33
CA ILE A 216 14.71 -25.03 -15.84
C ILE A 216 14.95 -25.21 -14.34
N LEU A 217 13.88 -25.41 -13.57
CA LEU A 217 13.96 -25.68 -12.13
C LEU A 217 14.77 -26.94 -11.81
N GLU A 218 14.60 -28.00 -12.59
CA GLU A 218 15.35 -29.24 -12.43
C GLU A 218 16.82 -29.08 -12.87
N ALA A 219 17.06 -28.31 -13.94
CA ALA A 219 18.40 -28.07 -14.47
C ALA A 219 19.25 -27.11 -13.60
N GLU A 220 18.69 -25.96 -13.21
CA GLU A 220 19.37 -24.97 -12.37
C GLU A 220 19.30 -25.33 -10.88
N GLY A 221 18.24 -26.02 -10.47
CA GLY A 221 18.01 -26.39 -9.09
C GLY A 221 19.10 -27.29 -8.54
N GLY A 222 19.85 -28.01 -9.40
CA GLY A 222 21.09 -28.67 -9.04
C GLY A 222 21.00 -29.48 -7.75
N LEU A 223 19.78 -29.89 -7.38
CA LEU A 223 19.53 -30.83 -6.33
C LEU A 223 20.13 -32.09 -6.95
N GLU A 224 21.41 -32.32 -6.64
CA GLU A 224 21.95 -33.64 -6.30
C GLU A 224 20.74 -34.51 -6.11
N ALA A 225 20.34 -35.21 -7.18
CA ALA A 225 19.02 -35.84 -7.27
C ALA A 225 18.84 -36.50 -5.93
N GLU A 226 17.98 -35.91 -5.07
CA GLU A 226 17.91 -36.34 -3.67
C GLU A 226 17.71 -37.83 -3.85
N GLN A 227 18.72 -38.61 -3.47
CA GLN A 227 18.63 -40.03 -3.67
C GLN A 227 17.28 -40.38 -3.07
N PRO A 228 16.45 -41.20 -3.73
CA PRO A 228 15.20 -41.65 -3.15
C PRO A 228 15.50 -42.57 -1.94
N LEU A 229 16.24 -42.09 -0.93
CA LEU A 229 15.95 -42.31 0.48
C LEU A 229 14.63 -41.56 0.71
N GLY A 230 13.47 -42.16 0.46
CA GLY A 230 13.20 -43.50 0.95
C GLY A 230 13.32 -43.58 2.48
N ASP A 231 13.47 -42.46 3.21
CA ASP A 231 13.21 -42.45 4.64
C ASP A 231 11.72 -42.21 4.85
N VAL A 232 10.96 -43.31 4.84
CA VAL A 232 9.55 -43.38 5.23
C VAL A 232 9.30 -42.67 6.57
N ARG A 233 10.33 -42.47 7.40
CA ARG A 233 10.26 -41.65 8.62
C ARG A 233 9.97 -40.18 8.35
N ASN A 234 10.50 -39.57 7.28
CA ASN A 234 10.27 -38.15 6.97
C ASN A 234 8.85 -37.90 6.46
N LEU A 235 8.26 -38.84 5.71
CA LEU A 235 6.84 -38.76 5.32
C LEU A 235 5.92 -38.83 6.55
N ASN A 236 6.19 -39.75 7.49
CA ASN A 236 5.45 -39.85 8.74
C ASN A 236 5.60 -38.58 9.60
N GLN A 237 6.78 -37.97 9.65
CA GLN A 237 7.00 -36.70 10.35
C GLN A 237 6.26 -35.55 9.68
N LEU A 238 6.30 -35.45 8.34
CA LEU A 238 5.59 -34.42 7.60
C LEU A 238 4.07 -34.56 7.75
N GLU A 239 3.54 -35.79 7.75
CA GLU A 239 2.13 -36.05 7.99
C GLU A 239 1.71 -35.75 9.43
N MET A 240 2.57 -36.07 10.41
CA MET A 240 2.39 -35.66 11.81
C MET A 240 2.40 -34.13 11.95
N LEU A 241 3.31 -33.43 11.28
CA LEU A 241 3.38 -31.97 11.26
C LEU A 241 2.13 -31.38 10.62
N ARG A 242 1.68 -31.89 9.46
CA ARG A 242 0.42 -31.48 8.81
C ARG A 242 -0.79 -31.72 9.69
N ARG A 243 -0.82 -32.82 10.45
CA ARG A 243 -1.87 -33.09 11.43
C ARG A 243 -1.84 -32.09 12.58
N ARG A 244 -0.67 -31.82 13.16
CA ARG A 244 -0.50 -30.81 14.22
C ARG A 244 -0.87 -29.41 13.76
N VAL A 245 -0.52 -29.04 12.53
CA VAL A 245 -0.90 -27.74 11.96
C VAL A 245 -2.43 -27.64 11.89
N ARG A 246 -3.12 -28.67 11.38
CA ARG A 246 -4.60 -28.69 11.36
C ARG A 246 -5.22 -28.62 12.76
N GLU A 247 -4.68 -29.38 13.72
CA GLU A 247 -5.14 -29.34 15.11
C GLU A 247 -4.93 -27.94 15.75
N LEU A 248 -3.82 -27.27 15.46
CA LEU A 248 -3.56 -25.91 15.93
C LEU A 248 -4.47 -24.88 15.24
N GLU A 249 -4.72 -25.03 13.94
CA GLU A 249 -5.66 -24.19 13.19
C GLU A 249 -7.07 -24.30 13.77
N GLU A 250 -7.53 -25.50 14.13
CA GLU A 250 -8.83 -25.72 14.80
C GLU A 250 -8.88 -25.06 16.19
N VAL A 251 -7.81 -25.17 16.99
CA VAL A 251 -7.74 -24.54 18.32
C VAL A 251 -7.76 -23.01 18.23
N ILE A 252 -7.02 -22.43 17.27
CA ILE A 252 -7.02 -20.98 17.04
C ILE A 252 -8.42 -20.53 16.59
N HIS A 253 -9.06 -21.28 15.69
CA HIS A 253 -10.39 -20.96 15.21
C HIS A 253 -11.45 -21.00 16.32
N GLU A 254 -11.40 -22.01 17.21
CA GLU A 254 -12.31 -22.10 18.36
C GLU A 254 -12.08 -20.94 19.35
N ALA A 255 -10.83 -20.57 19.61
CA ALA A 255 -10.49 -19.44 20.47
C ALA A 255 -11.02 -18.10 19.91
N ASP A 256 -10.94 -17.89 18.60
CA ASP A 256 -11.47 -16.70 17.93
C ASP A 256 -13.01 -16.67 17.97
N ILE A 257 -13.65 -17.83 17.80
CA ILE A 257 -15.12 -17.97 17.95
C ILE A 257 -15.55 -17.62 19.37
N ASP A 258 -14.87 -18.14 20.39
CA ASP A 258 -15.20 -17.89 21.79
C ASP A 258 -14.94 -16.44 22.21
N HIS A 259 -13.87 -15.82 21.69
CA HIS A 259 -13.62 -14.39 21.85
C HIS A 259 -14.75 -13.56 21.25
N THR A 260 -15.16 -13.89 20.02
CA THR A 260 -16.25 -13.19 19.31
C THR A 260 -17.59 -13.36 20.03
N ARG A 261 -17.92 -14.56 20.50
CA ARG A 261 -19.13 -14.83 21.31
C ARG A 261 -19.13 -14.04 22.61
N SER A 262 -17.99 -13.97 23.30
CA SER A 262 -17.85 -13.19 24.52
C SER A 262 -18.10 -11.70 24.26
N ARG A 263 -17.57 -11.18 23.14
CA ARG A 263 -17.77 -9.78 22.74
C ARG A 263 -19.21 -9.48 22.35
N ILE A 264 -19.90 -10.40 21.67
CA ILE A 264 -21.33 -10.27 21.36
C ILE A 264 -22.14 -10.16 22.66
N LYS A 265 -21.90 -11.05 23.62
CA LYS A 265 -22.60 -11.05 24.91
C LYS A 265 -22.37 -9.77 25.72
N GLU A 266 -21.16 -9.22 25.68
CA GLU A 266 -20.84 -7.93 26.29
C GLU A 266 -21.63 -6.79 25.65
N LEU A 267 -21.70 -6.76 24.31
CA LEU A 267 -22.45 -5.75 23.57
C LEU A 267 -23.97 -5.85 23.81
N GLU A 268 -24.52 -7.06 23.90
CA GLU A 268 -25.93 -7.30 24.23
C GLU A 268 -26.27 -6.71 25.61
N ASN A 269 -25.43 -6.93 26.63
CA ASN A 269 -25.62 -6.34 27.95
C ASN A 269 -25.55 -4.80 27.91
N VAL A 270 -24.64 -4.22 27.11
CA VAL A 270 -24.58 -2.76 26.93
C VAL A 270 -25.85 -2.21 26.26
N ILE A 271 -26.43 -2.94 25.30
CA ILE A 271 -27.69 -2.57 24.66
C ILE A 271 -28.83 -2.62 25.68
N GLU A 272 -28.96 -3.70 26.46
CA GLU A 272 -29.98 -3.82 27.50
C GLU A 272 -29.90 -2.70 28.55
N GLN A 273 -28.69 -2.34 28.98
CA GLN A 273 -28.48 -1.22 29.89
C GLN A 273 -28.90 0.13 29.29
N LYS A 274 -28.61 0.36 28.01
CA LYS A 274 -29.01 1.58 27.31
C LYS A 274 -30.53 1.64 27.12
N ASP A 275 -31.18 0.53 26.80
CA ASP A 275 -32.64 0.47 26.66
C ASP A 275 -33.35 0.75 27.99
N LEU A 276 -32.80 0.26 29.11
CA LEU A 276 -33.32 0.59 30.44
C LEU A 276 -33.17 2.09 30.75
N ALA A 277 -32.02 2.68 30.44
CA ALA A 277 -31.77 4.10 30.65
C ALA A 277 -32.70 4.99 29.78
N VAL A 278 -32.93 4.60 28.52
CA VAL A 278 -33.89 5.29 27.64
C VAL A 278 -35.30 5.24 28.24
N LYS A 279 -35.77 4.08 28.71
CA LYS A 279 -37.08 3.95 29.36
C LYS A 279 -37.21 4.83 30.61
N GLN A 280 -36.15 4.94 31.41
CA GLN A 280 -36.14 5.81 32.60
C GLN A 280 -36.24 7.28 32.21
N LEU A 281 -35.48 7.72 31.21
CA LEU A 281 -35.54 9.10 30.71
C LEU A 281 -36.91 9.43 30.09
N GLU A 282 -37.51 8.48 29.35
CA GLU A 282 -38.86 8.65 28.81
C GLU A 282 -39.92 8.84 29.91
N GLU A 283 -39.80 8.12 31.01
CA GLU A 283 -40.69 8.26 32.17
C GLU A 283 -40.46 9.59 32.90
N GLU A 284 -39.21 10.02 33.08
CA GLU A 284 -38.88 11.33 33.66
C GLU A 284 -39.44 12.48 32.82
N VAL A 285 -39.27 12.39 31.49
CA VAL A 285 -39.86 13.36 30.54
C VAL A 285 -41.39 13.38 30.68
N ARG A 286 -42.04 12.22 30.80
CA ARG A 286 -43.50 12.12 31.00
C ARG A 286 -43.96 12.77 32.31
N GLN A 287 -43.21 12.59 33.41
CA GLN A 287 -43.50 13.20 34.70
C GLN A 287 -43.33 14.73 34.67
N LEU A 288 -42.30 15.23 34.00
CA LEU A 288 -42.08 16.67 33.80
C LEU A 288 -43.21 17.31 32.98
N HIS A 289 -43.66 16.65 31.91
CA HIS A 289 -44.80 17.12 31.11
C HIS A 289 -46.10 17.16 31.92
N SER A 290 -46.35 16.14 32.75
CA SER A 290 -47.53 16.10 33.63
C SER A 290 -47.51 17.21 34.68
N SER A 291 -46.32 17.48 35.26
CA SER A 291 -46.12 18.57 36.23
C SER A 291 -46.30 19.96 35.61
N ALA A 292 -45.82 20.16 34.38
CA ALA A 292 -45.98 21.41 33.65
C ALA A 292 -47.46 21.70 33.30
N ALA A 293 -48.23 20.68 32.91
CA ALA A 293 -49.66 20.81 32.62
C ALA A 293 -50.48 21.24 33.86
N MET A 294 -50.12 20.73 35.05
CA MET A 294 -50.72 21.15 36.33
C MET A 294 -50.38 22.61 36.67
N ALA A 295 -49.14 23.05 36.44
CA ALA A 295 -48.71 24.43 36.70
C ALA A 295 -49.40 25.47 35.79
N ALA A 296 -49.76 25.07 34.56
CA ALA A 296 -50.45 25.94 33.60
C ALA A 296 -51.90 26.28 33.99
N HIS A 297 -52.51 25.53 34.91
CA HIS A 297 -53.89 25.77 35.39
C HIS A 297 -53.96 26.66 36.63
N SER A 298 -52.84 27.22 37.10
CA SER A 298 -52.86 28.24 38.15
C SER A 298 -53.22 29.61 37.54
N PRO A 299 -54.34 30.24 37.94
CA PRO A 299 -54.76 31.53 37.38
C PRO A 299 -53.71 32.60 37.73
N ARG A 300 -52.89 32.96 36.74
CA ARG A 300 -51.97 34.08 36.81
C ARG A 300 -52.75 35.36 37.06
N ARG A 301 -52.72 35.83 38.32
CA ARG A 301 -53.10 37.19 38.70
C ARG A 301 -52.12 38.14 38.00
N ILE A 302 -52.61 38.79 36.95
CA ILE A 302 -51.86 39.80 36.17
C ILE A 302 -51.55 40.98 37.11
N ILE A 303 -50.34 41.02 37.66
CA ILE A 303 -49.81 42.23 38.30
C ILE A 303 -49.04 42.99 37.22
N SER A 304 -49.68 44.05 36.74
CA SER A 304 -49.09 45.09 35.89
C SER A 304 -47.94 45.76 36.63
N LEU A 305 -46.69 45.38 36.32
CA LEU A 305 -45.51 46.15 36.67
C LEU A 305 -45.13 47.03 35.48
N ARG A 306 -45.52 48.30 35.57
CA ARG A 306 -44.98 49.42 34.79
C ARG A 306 -43.47 49.48 35.00
N LEU A 307 -42.68 49.16 33.98
CA LEU A 307 -41.27 49.51 33.94
C LEU A 307 -41.07 50.78 33.11
N SER A 308 -40.49 51.75 33.80
CA SER A 308 -40.18 53.10 33.37
C SER A 308 -39.17 53.11 32.22
N ARG A 309 -39.49 53.89 31.18
CA ARG A 309 -38.57 54.33 30.12
C ARG A 309 -37.45 55.19 30.73
N LYS A 310 -36.20 54.77 30.61
CA LYS A 310 -35.05 55.68 30.69
C LYS A 310 -34.15 55.46 29.48
N ALA A 311 -34.01 56.53 28.70
CA ALA A 311 -33.26 56.60 27.46
C ALA A 311 -31.74 56.63 27.70
N GLY A 312 -30.97 56.05 26.77
CA GLY A 312 -29.50 56.10 26.68
C GLY A 312 -28.98 55.35 25.44
N PRO A 313 -27.81 55.72 24.89
CA PRO A 313 -27.54 55.87 23.45
C PRO A 313 -26.98 54.61 22.74
N PRO A 314 -26.78 54.63 21.40
CA PRO A 314 -26.61 53.43 20.58
C PRO A 314 -25.14 53.00 20.49
N SER A 315 -24.90 51.69 20.61
CA SER A 315 -23.60 51.07 20.37
C SER A 315 -23.76 49.86 19.46
N SER A 316 -23.33 50.07 18.22
CA SER A 316 -22.74 49.15 17.24
C SER A 316 -22.92 47.64 17.43
N ILE A 317 -23.58 47.04 16.43
CA ILE A 317 -23.70 45.61 16.18
C ILE A 317 -22.32 45.08 15.73
N ALA A 318 -21.68 44.27 16.57
CA ALA A 318 -20.65 43.32 16.16
C ALA A 318 -21.26 41.91 16.21
N THR A 319 -21.38 41.28 15.05
CA THR A 319 -21.89 39.92 14.90
C THR A 319 -20.78 38.94 15.31
N ALA A 320 -20.84 38.43 16.54
CA ALA A 320 -20.02 37.31 16.99
C ALA A 320 -20.93 36.11 17.28
N VAL A 321 -20.71 35.06 16.50
CA VAL A 321 -21.31 33.72 16.66
C VAL A 321 -20.80 33.11 17.97
N PRO A 322 -21.67 32.58 18.86
CA PRO A 322 -21.18 31.85 20.02
C PRO A 322 -20.77 30.43 19.61
N SER A 323 -19.47 30.16 19.72
CA SER A 323 -18.92 28.80 19.85
C SER A 323 -19.51 28.12 21.06
N ILE A 324 -20.05 26.91 20.85
CA ILE A 324 -20.46 25.99 21.90
C ILE A 324 -19.20 25.40 22.53
N THR A 325 -18.80 25.96 23.67
CA THR A 325 -17.79 25.35 24.54
C THR A 325 -18.53 24.52 25.59
N MET A 326 -18.54 23.19 25.42
CA MET A 326 -18.98 22.28 26.48
C MET A 326 -17.91 22.17 27.55
N ALA A 327 -18.15 22.81 28.69
CA ALA A 327 -17.45 22.54 29.93
C ALA A 327 -18.11 21.36 30.65
N MET A 328 -17.50 20.18 30.56
CA MET A 328 -17.84 19.05 31.43
C MET A 328 -17.00 19.15 32.71
N SER A 329 -17.66 19.57 33.80
CA SER A 329 -17.17 19.40 35.16
C SER A 329 -17.44 17.95 35.58
N GLY A 330 -16.40 17.13 35.62
CA GLY A 330 -16.41 15.77 36.16
C GLY A 330 -15.37 15.64 37.26
N LYS A 331 -15.85 15.62 38.51
CA LYS A 331 -15.06 15.34 39.73
C LYS A 331 -14.72 13.83 39.77
N GLY A 332 -13.53 13.52 40.28
CA GLY A 332 -12.82 12.28 39.96
C GLY A 332 -13.23 11.01 40.71
N SER A 333 -12.76 9.89 40.14
CA SER A 333 -12.33 8.70 40.87
C SER A 333 -11.46 7.81 39.96
N GLY A 334 -10.33 7.34 40.49
CA GLY A 334 -9.61 6.16 40.00
C GLY A 334 -8.59 6.38 38.88
N ALA A 335 -7.38 6.81 39.24
CA ALA A 335 -6.22 6.73 38.35
C ALA A 335 -5.76 5.27 38.21
N HIS A 336 -6.23 4.57 37.17
CA HIS A 336 -5.55 3.40 36.65
C HIS A 336 -4.53 3.85 35.60
N THR A 337 -3.26 3.71 35.97
CA THR A 337 -2.10 3.82 35.08
C THR A 337 -2.20 2.80 33.94
N PRO A 338 -1.97 3.20 32.67
CA PRO A 338 -1.82 2.24 31.58
C PRO A 338 -0.51 1.44 31.76
N PRO A 339 -0.47 0.16 31.34
CA PRO A 339 0.76 -0.61 31.37
C PRO A 339 1.77 -0.02 30.39
N SER A 340 2.94 0.26 30.93
CA SER A 340 4.17 0.60 30.23
C SER A 340 4.42 -0.40 29.10
N SER A 341 4.52 0.09 27.87
CA SER A 341 5.06 -0.70 26.76
C SER A 341 6.45 -1.21 27.12
N PRO A 342 6.81 -2.46 26.76
CA PRO A 342 8.12 -2.99 27.08
C PRO A 342 9.19 -2.19 26.34
N SER A 343 10.05 -1.57 27.14
CA SER A 343 11.36 -1.07 26.76
C SER A 343 12.16 -2.20 26.11
N LEU A 344 12.45 -2.07 24.81
CA LEU A 344 13.49 -2.85 24.16
C LEU A 344 14.84 -2.35 24.69
N SER A 345 15.29 -3.02 25.75
CA SER A 345 16.66 -2.94 26.23
C SER A 345 17.62 -3.53 25.19
N SER A 346 18.54 -2.67 24.75
CA SER A 346 19.97 -2.94 24.58
C SER A 346 20.37 -4.32 24.05
N ILE A 347 20.69 -4.39 22.76
CA ILE A 347 21.71 -5.31 22.26
C ILE A 347 22.90 -4.47 21.87
N SER A 348 23.86 -4.44 22.78
CA SER A 348 25.22 -3.98 22.54
C SER A 348 25.98 -5.08 21.77
N SER A 349 26.97 -4.65 20.98
CA SER A 349 28.12 -5.40 20.48
C SER A 349 28.00 -5.95 19.05
N VAL A 350 28.45 -5.15 18.08
CA VAL A 350 29.12 -5.68 16.88
C VAL A 350 30.49 -5.03 16.79
N SER A 351 31.49 -5.90 16.77
CA SER A 351 32.91 -5.62 16.73
C SER A 351 33.31 -4.80 15.51
N SER A 352 34.15 -3.81 15.74
CA SER A 352 34.92 -3.09 14.73
C SER A 352 35.82 -4.05 13.96
N ILE A 353 35.53 -4.28 12.68
CA ILE A 353 36.48 -4.88 11.73
C ILE A 353 37.21 -3.72 11.02
N PRO A 354 38.55 -3.68 11.00
CA PRO A 354 39.29 -2.63 10.36
C PRO A 354 39.13 -2.69 8.83
N ALA A 355 38.83 -1.53 8.24
CA ALA A 355 38.81 -1.31 6.80
C ALA A 355 40.23 -1.52 6.23
N LEU A 356 40.42 -2.64 5.53
CA LEU A 356 41.54 -2.83 4.62
C LEU A 356 41.25 -2.01 3.35
N MET A 357 42.09 -1.00 3.13
CA MET A 357 42.13 -0.25 1.89
C MET A 357 42.54 -1.20 0.77
N SER A 358 41.59 -1.54 -0.11
CA SER A 358 41.90 -2.16 -1.40
C SER A 358 41.95 -1.06 -2.46
N SER A 359 43.16 -0.81 -2.94
CA SER A 359 43.47 0.10 -4.03
C SER A 359 42.98 -0.47 -5.36
N GLY A 360 42.34 0.40 -6.15
CA GLY A 360 42.64 0.56 -7.58
C GLY A 360 42.36 -0.63 -8.49
N TYR A 361 41.18 -0.64 -9.09
CA TYR A 361 41.01 -1.16 -10.46
C TYR A 361 39.96 -0.29 -11.18
N ASP A 362 40.45 0.61 -12.03
CA ASP A 362 39.65 1.36 -12.99
C ASP A 362 39.27 0.44 -14.17
N PRO A 363 37.98 0.25 -14.49
CA PRO A 363 37.58 -0.38 -15.74
C PRO A 363 37.63 0.63 -16.91
N PRO A 364 38.06 0.21 -18.11
CA PRO A 364 38.23 1.09 -19.25
C PRO A 364 36.88 1.62 -19.77
N CYS A 365 36.87 2.92 -20.06
CA CYS A 365 35.80 3.63 -20.74
C CYS A 365 35.53 3.02 -22.12
N LEU A 366 34.33 2.44 -22.31
CA LEU A 366 33.83 2.07 -23.63
C LEU A 366 33.04 3.25 -24.22
N ASN A 367 33.58 3.79 -25.31
CA ASN A 367 32.93 4.75 -26.20
C ASN A 367 31.63 4.17 -26.80
N PRO A 368 30.51 4.90 -26.80
CA PRO A 368 29.38 4.57 -27.66
C PRO A 368 29.55 5.25 -29.03
N SER A 369 30.09 4.50 -29.99
CA SER A 369 29.99 4.83 -31.42
C SER A 369 28.71 4.23 -32.02
N SER A 370 27.86 5.13 -32.53
CA SER A 370 27.17 5.01 -33.82
C SER A 370 26.45 3.70 -34.18
N ARG A 371 25.12 3.65 -33.98
CA ARG A 371 24.17 2.92 -34.86
C ARG A 371 22.85 3.70 -34.90
N THR A 372 22.64 4.55 -35.91
CA THR A 372 22.02 4.24 -37.22
C THR A 372 20.64 3.61 -37.11
N SER A 373 19.61 4.47 -37.19
CA SER A 373 18.42 4.33 -38.03
C SER A 373 18.21 2.95 -38.68
N MET A 374 17.18 2.23 -38.27
CA MET A 374 16.16 1.71 -39.20
C MET A 374 14.79 1.69 -38.52
N LEU A 375 13.80 1.95 -39.36
CA LEU A 375 12.36 2.19 -39.18
C LEU A 375 11.64 1.35 -38.12
#